data_AF-H2YRJ2-F1
#
_entry.id   AF-H2YRJ2-F1
#
_cell.length_a   1.000
_cell.length_b   1.000
_cell.length_c   1.000
_cell.angle_alpha   90.00
_cell.angle_beta   90.00
_cell.angle_gamma   90.00
#
_symmetry.space_group_name_H-M   'P 1'
#
loop_
_entity.id
_entity.type
_entity.pdbx_description
1 polymer ?
#
loop_
_entity_poly.entity_id
_entity_poly.type
_entity_poly.pdbx_seq_one_letter_code
_entity_poly.pdbx_strand_id
1 'polypeptide(L)' 'MYLEGPFDKVWLKKDSVALAVQNKQLPFPAHDKYPPALRELVCGLVGLEPSERPNIRWTINEVESLLPNHLVHV' A
#
# COMPACT_ATOMS: atom_id res chain seq x y z
N MET A 1 1.49 -3.88 -13.41
CA MET A 1 2.29 -2.65 -13.55
C MET A 1 2.01 -1.79 -12.34
N TYR A 2 3.05 -1.36 -11.63
CA TYR A 2 2.98 -0.56 -10.40
C TYR A 2 3.33 0.89 -10.74
N LEU A 3 2.47 1.64 -11.42
CA LEU A 3 2.66 3.08 -11.70
C LEU A 3 1.31 3.82 -11.85
N GLU A 4 0.22 3.16 -11.50
CA GLU A 4 -1.14 3.69 -11.48
C GLU A 4 -1.67 3.52 -10.05
N GLY A 5 -2.53 4.41 -9.60
CA GLY A 5 -3.24 4.27 -8.35
C GLY A 5 -4.11 3.01 -8.33
N PRO A 6 -4.38 2.44 -7.15
CA PRO A 6 -5.10 1.17 -7.01
C PRO A 6 -6.51 1.20 -7.60
N PHE A 7 -7.12 2.38 -7.75
CA PHE A 7 -8.48 2.56 -8.26
C PHE A 7 -8.55 3.35 -9.57
N ASP A 8 -7.41 3.71 -10.18
CA ASP A 8 -7.38 4.54 -11.40
C ASP A 8 -8.11 3.85 -12.56
N LYS A 9 -8.02 2.52 -12.65
CA LYS A 9 -8.75 1.74 -13.66
C LYS A 9 -10.26 1.75 -13.46
N VAL A 10 -10.73 1.79 -12.22
CA VAL A 10 -12.17 1.88 -11.90
C VAL A 10 -12.66 3.26 -12.31
N TRP A 11 -11.91 4.30 -11.96
CA TRP A 11 -12.21 5.67 -12.35
C TRP A 11 -12.22 5.86 -13.87
N LEU A 12 -11.22 5.34 -14.59
CA LEU A 12 -11.11 5.44 -16.04
C LEU A 12 -12.29 4.75 -16.76
N LYS A 13 -12.80 3.66 -16.20
CA LYS A 13 -13.98 2.94 -16.70
C LYS A 13 -15.31 3.64 -16.37
N LYS A 14 -15.28 4.74 -15.60
CA LYS A 14 -16.46 5.43 -15.05
C LYS A 14 -17.31 4.56 -14.12
N ASP A 15 -16.67 3.56 -13.50
CA ASP A 15 -17.28 2.74 -12.46
C ASP A 15 -17.21 3.45 -11.09
N SER A 16 -17.97 2.96 -10.10
CA SER A 16 -18.01 3.56 -8.77
C SER A 16 -16.74 3.26 -7.96
N VAL A 17 -15.88 4.28 -7.83
CA VAL A 17 -14.69 4.23 -6.97
C VAL A 17 -15.06 4.02 -5.50
N ALA A 18 -16.16 4.63 -5.03
CA ALA A 18 -16.61 4.49 -3.65
C ALA A 18 -16.89 3.02 -3.29
N LEU A 19 -17.56 2.29 -4.19
CA LEU A 19 -17.82 0.85 -4.01
C LEU A 19 -16.53 0.03 -4.10
N ALA A 20 -15.63 0.36 -5.04
CA ALA A 20 -14.36 -0.35 -5.18
C ALA A 20 -13.48 -0.22 -3.91
N VAL A 21 -13.46 0.95 -3.28
CA VAL A 21 -12.77 1.16 -2.00
C VAL A 21 -13.38 0.29 -0.89
N GLN A 22 -14.72 0.25 -0.81
CA GLN A 22 -15.43 -0.53 0.22
C GLN A 22 -15.22 -2.05 0.13
N ASN A 23 -14.88 -2.58 -1.05
CA ASN A 23 -14.68 -4.01 -1.26
C ASN A 23 -13.40 -4.58 -0.63
N LYS A 24 -12.58 -3.76 0.07
CA LYS A 24 -11.40 -4.16 0.86
C LYS A 24 -10.31 -4.92 0.09
N GLN A 25 -10.38 -4.97 -1.24
CA GLN A 25 -9.43 -5.70 -2.08
C GLN A 25 -8.50 -4.72 -2.77
N LEU A 26 -7.29 -4.56 -2.22
CA LEU A 26 -6.24 -3.84 -2.91
C LEU A 26 -5.66 -4.74 -4.01
N PRO A 27 -5.66 -4.31 -5.28
CA PRO A 27 -5.18 -5.14 -6.37
C PRO A 27 -3.65 -5.20 -6.36
N PHE A 28 -3.09 -6.29 -5.81
CA PHE A 28 -1.68 -6.61 -5.98
C PHE A 28 -1.48 -7.57 -7.16
N PRO A 29 -0.47 -7.33 -8.01
CA PRO A 29 0.02 -8.32 -8.98
C PRO A 29 0.33 -9.68 -8.35
N ALA A 30 0.03 -10.76 -9.07
CA ALA A 30 0.31 -12.13 -8.64
C ALA A 30 1.82 -12.43 -8.57
N HIS A 31 2.61 -11.75 -9.41
CA HIS A 31 4.07 -11.78 -9.39
C HIS A 31 4.58 -10.38 -9.10
N ASP A 32 5.21 -10.23 -7.94
CA ASP A 32 5.86 -9.01 -7.55
C ASP A 32 7.30 -9.26 -7.11
N LYS A 33 8.11 -8.21 -7.18
CA LYS A 33 9.54 -8.24 -6.85
C LYS A 33 9.80 -7.67 -5.45
N TYR A 34 8.73 -7.44 -4.68
CA TYR A 34 8.80 -6.70 -3.43
C TYR A 34 8.73 -7.68 -2.26
N PRO A 35 9.38 -7.37 -1.12
CA PRO A 35 9.27 -8.21 0.06
C PRO A 35 7.82 -8.31 0.56
N PRO A 36 7.40 -9.45 1.12
CA PRO A 36 6.07 -9.60 1.73
C PRO A 36 5.76 -8.51 2.77
N ALA A 37 6.76 -8.11 3.55
CA ALA A 37 6.61 -7.07 4.56
C ALA A 37 6.26 -5.69 3.96
N LEU A 38 6.68 -5.38 2.72
CA LEU A 38 6.23 -4.15 2.05
C LEU A 38 4.75 -4.23 1.68
N ARG A 39 4.27 -5.41 1.25
CA ARG A 39 2.83 -5.62 0.99
C ARG A 39 2.01 -5.43 2.27
N GLU A 40 2.48 -6.00 3.38
CA GLU A 40 1.83 -5.86 4.70
C GLU A 40 1.77 -4.39 5.14
N LEU A 41 2.88 -3.66 5.02
CA LEU A 41 2.93 -2.22 5.29
C LEU A 41 1.90 -1.45 4.46
N VAL A 42 1.85 -1.70 3.14
CA VAL A 42 0.88 -1.05 2.25
C VAL A 42 -0.54 -1.37 2.70
N CYS A 43 -0.86 -2.65 2.94
CA CYS A 43 -2.19 -3.07 3.43
C CYS A 43 -2.60 -2.35 4.72
N GLY A 44 -1.69 -2.17 5.67
CA GLY A 44 -1.94 -1.43 6.90
C GLY A 44 -2.27 0.04 6.65
N LEU A 45 -1.59 0.68 5.69
CA LEU A 45 -1.82 2.09 5.33
C LEU A 45 -3.14 2.33 4.60
N VAL A 46 -3.54 1.42 3.71
CA VAL A 46 -4.79 1.53 2.93
C VAL A 46 -6.00 0.87 3.61
N GLY A 47 -5.85 0.40 4.85
CA GLY A 47 -6.91 -0.23 5.62
C GLY A 47 -8.17 0.65 5.73
N LEU A 48 -9.35 0.03 5.62
CA LEU A 48 -10.61 0.78 5.67
C LEU A 48 -10.88 1.37 7.05
N GLU A 49 -10.56 0.63 8.12
CA GLU A 49 -10.76 1.15 9.47
C GLU A 49 -9.72 2.19 9.85
N PRO A 50 -10.12 3.46 10.07
CA PRO A 50 -9.17 4.51 10.44
C PRO A 50 -8.46 4.24 11.76
N SER A 51 -9.12 3.52 12.69
CA SER A 51 -8.56 3.14 14.00
C SER A 51 -7.47 2.07 13.91
N GLU A 52 -7.49 1.24 12.86
CA GLU A 52 -6.48 0.21 12.59
C GLU A 52 -5.28 0.76 11.81
N ARG A 53 -5.40 1.97 11.23
CA ARG A 53 -4.29 2.55 10.46
C ARG A 53 -3.15 2.93 11.39
N PRO A 54 -1.92 2.52 11.06
CA PRO A 54 -0.77 2.88 11.86
C PRO A 54 -0.54 4.39 11.83
N ASN A 55 -0.03 4.92 12.93
CA ASN A 55 0.40 6.31 12.98
C ASN A 55 1.68 6.50 12.15
N ILE A 56 1.95 7.76 11.76
CA ILE A 56 3.09 8.09 10.91
C ILE A 56 4.44 7.69 11.52
N ARG A 57 4.59 7.70 12.84
CA ARG A 57 5.84 7.30 13.51
C ARG A 57 6.12 5.81 13.31
N TRP A 58 5.09 4.98 13.49
CA TRP A 58 5.19 3.54 13.27
C TRP A 58 5.52 3.25 11.80
N THR A 59 4.85 3.93 10.86
CA THR A 59 5.11 3.77 9.41
C THR A 59 6.56 4.09 9.05
N ILE A 60 7.13 5.15 9.61
CA ILE A 60 8.54 5.50 9.38
C ILE A 60 9.46 4.38 9.87
N ASN A 61 9.25 3.89 11.09
CA ASN A 61 10.08 2.82 11.66
C ASN A 61 10.02 1.53 10.81
N GLU A 62 8.84 1.17 10.31
CA GLU A 62 8.69 0.00 9.42
C GLU A 62 9.36 0.21 8.06
N VAL A 63 9.28 1.41 7.50
CA VAL A 63 10.01 1.70 6.25
C VAL A 63 11.52 1.60 6.49
N GLU A 64 12.03 2.16 7.59
CA GLU A 64 13.45 2.09 7.95
C GLU A 64 13.93 0.65 8.17
N SER A 65 13.11 -0.22 8.77
CA SER A 65 13.44 -1.64 8.97
C SER A 65 13.50 -2.42 7.65
N LEU A 66 12.75 -1.99 6.63
CA LEU A 66 12.73 -2.58 5.30
C LEU A 66 13.87 -2.09 4.39
N LEU A 67 14.49 -0.95 4.72
CA LEU A 67 15.61 -0.44 3.94
C LEU A 67 16.85 -1.32 4.20
N PRO A 68 17.53 -1.80 3.15
CA PRO A 68 18.80 -2.47 3.34
C PRO A 68 19.80 -1.49 3.98
N ASN A 69 20.57 -1.99 4.98
CA ASN A 69 21.55 -1.28 5.81
C ASN A 69 22.58 -0.36 5.10
N HIS A 70 22.55 -0.23 3.77
CA HIS A 70 23.53 0.54 2.98
C HIS A 70 23.12 2.00 2.75
N LEU A 71 21.89 2.46 3.05
CA LEU A 71 21.49 3.84 2.76
C LEU A 71 21.66 4.83 3.94
N VAL A 72 22.30 4.42 5.04
CA VAL A 72 22.45 5.24 6.26
C VAL A 72 23.77 6.04 6.31
N HIS A 73 24.47 6.19 5.18
CA HIS A 73 25.65 7.06 5.10
C HIS A 73 25.47 8.11 3.99
N VAL A 74 24.84 9.23 4.34
CA VAL A 74 25.07 10.53 3.70
C VAL A 74 25.11 11.58 4.79
#